data_AF-A0A967W795-F1
#
_entry.id   AF-A0A967W795-F1
#
_cell.length_a   1.000
_cell.length_b   1.000
_cell.length_c   1.000
_cell.angle_alpha   90.00
_cell.angle_beta   90.00
_cell.angle_gamma   90.00
#
_symmetry.space_group_name_H-M   'P 1'
#
loop_
_entity.id
_entity.type
_entity.pdbx_description
1 polymer ?
#
loop_
_entity_poly.entity_id
_entity_poly.type
_entity_poly.pdbx_seq_one_letter_code
_entity_poly.pdbx_strand_id
1 'polypeptide(L)' 'MLSGYPETGRAMVANDPKLALTLRLDLIDVAEHSIDIQYFIWQNDLSGILVIDRLIEAADRGVRIRALVDDIQL' A
#
# COMPACT_ATOMS: atom_id res chain seq x y z
N MET A 1 -11.87 5.92 -22.89
CA MET A 1 -12.27 4.76 -22.07
C MET A 1 -11.01 3.96 -21.81
N LEU A 2 -10.48 3.96 -20.58
CA LEU A 2 -9.22 3.29 -20.24
C LEU A 2 -9.50 1.79 -20.07
N SER A 3 -9.20 1.01 -21.11
CA SER A 3 -9.60 -0.39 -21.33
C SER A 3 -8.76 -1.42 -20.56
N GLY A 4 -8.36 -1.14 -19.31
CA GLY A 4 -7.43 -1.98 -18.56
C GLY A 4 -7.79 -2.26 -17.10
N TYR A 5 -8.89 -1.71 -16.59
CA TYR A 5 -9.30 -1.95 -15.20
C TYR A 5 -10.29 -3.12 -15.14
N PRO A 6 -10.06 -4.12 -14.26
CA PRO A 6 -11.01 -5.20 -14.08
C PRO A 6 -12.36 -4.64 -13.64
N GLU A 7 -13.45 -5.21 -14.14
CA GLU A 7 -14.83 -4.76 -13.88
C GLU A 7 -15.25 -4.89 -12.40
N THR A 8 -14.39 -5.40 -11.52
CA THR A 8 -14.65 -5.73 -10.12
C THR A 8 -13.96 -4.82 -9.10
N GLY A 9 -13.41 -3.68 -9.52
CA GLY A 9 -12.82 -2.71 -8.61
C GLY A 9 -13.83 -2.15 -7.61
N ARG A 10 -13.62 -2.40 -6.30
CA ARG A 10 -14.33 -1.71 -5.22
C ARG A 10 -13.46 -0.59 -4.70
N ALA A 11 -14.06 0.58 -4.50
CA ALA A 11 -13.40 1.74 -3.91
C ALA A 11 -14.16 2.19 -2.66
N MET A 12 -13.42 2.59 -1.63
CA MET A 12 -13.96 3.21 -0.43
C MET A 12 -13.29 4.56 -0.24
N VAL A 13 -14.09 5.58 0.06
CA VAL A 13 -13.58 6.91 0.41
C VAL A 13 -13.22 6.93 1.89
N ALA A 14 -11.95 7.17 2.19
CA ALA A 14 -11.48 7.40 3.55
C ALA A 14 -11.43 8.92 3.82
N ASN A 15 -12.31 9.40 4.70
CA ASN A 15 -12.46 10.83 5.02
C ASN A 15 -11.57 11.31 6.18
N ASP A 16 -10.70 10.45 6.71
CA ASP A 16 -9.76 10.76 7.79
C ASP A 16 -8.40 10.07 7.53
N PRO A 17 -7.26 10.71 7.84
CA PRO A 17 -5.94 10.13 7.66
C PRO A 17 -5.72 8.80 8.39
N LYS A 18 -6.29 8.63 9.59
CA LYS A 18 -6.09 7.38 10.37
C LYS A 18 -6.80 6.21 9.70
N LEU A 19 -8.06 6.39 9.32
CA LEU A 19 -8.82 5.42 8.55
C LEU A 19 -8.11 5.09 7.23
N ALA A 20 -7.58 6.09 6.53
CA ALA A 20 -6.85 5.86 5.29
C ALA A 20 -5.59 5.01 5.54
N LEU A 21 -4.87 5.23 6.63
CA LEU A 21 -3.71 4.40 6.99
C LEU A 21 -4.16 2.98 7.34
N THR A 22 -5.15 2.81 8.22
CA THR A 22 -5.68 1.48 8.60
C THR A 22 -6.11 0.68 7.38
N LEU A 23 -6.86 1.27 6.46
CA LEU A 23 -7.31 0.56 5.24
C LEU A 23 -6.14 0.11 4.36
N ARG A 24 -5.05 0.89 4.28
CA ARG A 24 -3.86 0.46 3.54
C ARG A 24 -3.20 -0.73 4.21
N LEU A 25 -3.06 -0.70 5.53
CA LEU A 25 -2.48 -1.82 6.29
C LEU A 25 -3.35 -3.07 6.13
N ASP A 26 -4.67 -2.97 6.28
CA ASP A 26 -5.60 -4.09 6.10
C ASP A 26 -5.51 -4.68 4.68
N LEU A 27 -5.39 -3.83 3.65
CA LEU A 27 -5.23 -4.28 2.27
C LEU A 27 -3.88 -4.98 2.03
N ILE A 28 -2.81 -4.53 2.69
CA ILE A 28 -1.50 -5.18 2.63
C ILE A 28 -1.56 -6.55 3.32
N ASP A 29 -2.21 -6.63 4.49
CA ASP A 29 -2.32 -7.85 5.29
C ASP A 29 -3.04 -8.97 4.52
N VAL A 30 -4.10 -8.64 3.76
CA VAL A 30 -4.91 -9.63 3.02
C VAL A 30 -4.43 -9.89 1.58
N ALA A 31 -3.38 -9.22 1.11
CA ALA A 31 -2.88 -9.42 -0.24
C ALA A 31 -2.27 -10.82 -0.42
N GLU A 32 -2.59 -11.49 -1.54
CA GLU A 32 -2.15 -12.87 -1.80
C GLU A 32 -1.14 -13.00 -2.95
N HIS A 33 -1.02 -11.99 -3.83
CA HIS A 33 -0.26 -12.13 -5.08
C HIS A 33 0.72 -11.00 -5.34
N SER A 34 0.26 -9.75 -5.32
CA SER A 34 1.12 -8.60 -5.51
C SER A 34 0.56 -7.33 -4.91
N ILE A 35 1.46 -6.43 -4.53
CA ILE A 35 1.15 -5.06 -4.14
C ILE A 35 2.02 -4.13 -4.99
N ASP A 36 1.36 -3.16 -5.64
CA ASP A 36 2.00 -2.05 -6.32
C ASP A 36 1.67 -0.77 -5.54
N ILE A 37 2.69 -0.08 -5.06
CA ILE A 37 2.54 1.11 -4.21
C ILE A 37 3.30 2.30 -4.78
N GLN A 38 2.68 3.48 -4.73
CA GLN A 38 3.27 4.72 -5.21
C GLN A 38 3.16 5.82 -4.16
N TYR A 39 4.28 6.46 -3.83
CA TYR A 39 4.35 7.57 -2.89
C TYR A 39 5.17 8.72 -3.46
N PHE A 40 4.74 9.95 -3.14
CA PHE A 40 5.54 11.15 -3.42
C PHE A 40 6.69 11.26 -2.41
N ILE A 41 6.40 11.15 -1.11
CA ILE A 41 7.42 11.17 -0.05
C ILE A 41 7.15 10.01 0.90
N TRP A 42 8.18 9.24 1.22
CA TRP A 42 8.15 8.23 2.28
C TRP A 42 9.09 8.62 3.42
N GLN A 43 8.51 8.91 4.59
CA GLN A 43 9.20 9.40 5.78
C GLN A 43 9.52 8.27 6.76
N ASN A 44 10.64 8.36 7.49
CA ASN A 44 10.93 7.54 8.66
C ASN A 44 10.15 8.06 9.89
N ASP A 45 8.83 8.00 9.79
CA ASP A 45 7.90 8.25 10.90
C ASP A 45 7.08 6.99 11.20
N LEU A 46 6.25 7.06 12.24
CA LEU A 46 5.44 5.91 12.67
C LEU A 46 4.60 5.33 11.51
N SER A 47 4.02 6.18 10.67
CA SER A 47 3.17 5.71 9.56
C SER A 47 3.99 5.07 8.45
N GLY A 48 5.15 5.64 8.13
CA GLY A 48 6.08 5.10 7.15
C GLY A 48 6.65 3.76 7.59
N ILE A 49 7.05 3.63 8.85
CA ILE A 49 7.56 2.38 9.43
C ILE A 49 6.48 1.29 9.38
N LEU A 50 5.25 1.59 9.83
CA LEU A 50 4.16 0.60 9.83
C LEU A 50 3.86 0.06 8.43
N VAL A 51 3.84 0.93 7.41
CA VAL A 51 3.62 0.48 6.03
C VAL A 51 4.77 -0.40 5.54
N ILE A 52 6.03 -0.05 5.81
CA ILE A 52 7.19 -0.87 5.44
C ILE A 52 7.13 -2.23 6.11
N ASP A 53 6.86 -2.26 7.41
CA ASP A 53 6.79 -3.48 8.21
C ASP A 53 5.76 -4.47 7.62
N ARG A 54 4.55 -3.99 7.31
CA ARG A 54 3.52 -4.84 6.68
C ARG A 54 3.86 -5.27 5.26
N LEU A 55 4.55 -4.43 4.50
CA LEU A 55 5.01 -4.82 3.16
C LEU A 55 6.10 -5.90 3.22
N ILE A 56 6.98 -5.85 4.22
CA ILE A 56 7.97 -6.90 4.49
C ILE A 56 7.24 -8.19 4.89
N GLU A 57 6.30 -8.14 5.83
CA GLU A 57 5.50 -9.31 6.21
C GLU A 57 4.74 -9.91 5.01
N ALA A 58 4.22 -9.07 4.11
CA ALA A 58 3.58 -9.53 2.88
C ALA A 58 4.58 -10.19 1.93
N ALA A 59 5.77 -9.61 1.77
CA ALA A 59 6.84 -10.20 0.96
C ALA A 59 7.27 -11.57 1.50
N ASP A 60 7.35 -11.74 2.83
CA ASP A 60 7.66 -13.00 3.49
C ASP A 60 6.60 -14.08 3.23
N ARG A 61 5.33 -13.69 3.03
CA ARG A 61 4.24 -14.59 2.57
C ARG A 61 4.33 -14.94 1.08
N GLY A 62 5.26 -14.35 0.33
CA GLY A 62 5.43 -14.54 -1.11
C GLY A 62 4.70 -13.53 -1.98
N VAL A 63 4.14 -12.46 -1.41
CA VAL A 63 3.49 -11.38 -2.16
C VAL A 63 4.56 -10.57 -2.88
N ARG A 64 4.43 -10.40 -4.21
CA ARG A 64 5.36 -9.57 -4.98
C ARG A 64 5.11 -8.09 -4.71
N ILE A 65 6.11 -7.40 -4.16
CA ILE A 65 6.03 -5.96 -3.88
C ILE A 65 6.75 -5.15 -4.96
N ARG A 66 6.11 -4.10 -5.47
CA ARG A 66 6.77 -3.04 -6.27
C ARG A 66 6.45 -1.69 -5.67
N ALA A 67 7.49 -0.91 -5.35
CA ALA A 67 7.36 0.46 -4.86
C ALA A 67 7.93 1.45 -5.88
N LEU A 68 7.16 2.50 -6.16
CA LEU A 68 7.61 3.67 -6.91
C LEU A 68 7.54 4.89 -5.97
N VAL A 69 8.70 5.43 -5.65
CA VAL A 69 8.85 6.51 -4.67
C VAL A 69 9.64 7.64 -5.30
N ASP A 70 9.16 8.88 -5.15
CA ASP A 70 9.87 10.07 -5.63
C ASP A 70 10.97 10.50 -4.64
N ASP A 71 10.67 10.57 -3.34
CA ASP A 71 11.65 10.82 -2.27
C ASP A 71 11.48 9.84 -1.09
N ILE A 72 12.62 9.34 -0.58
CA ILE A 72 12.67 8.36 0.52
C ILE A 72 13.65 8.81 1.59
N GLN A 73 13.13 8.99 2.81
CA GLN A 73 13.87 9.46 3.97
C GLN A 73 13.84 8.37 5.04
N LEU A 74 14.64 7.32 4.84
CA LEU A 74 14.82 6.21 5.80
C LEU A 74 15.89 6.53 6.84
#